data_AF-A0A5N5DEK4-F1
#
_entry.id   AF-A0A5N5DEK4-F1
#
_cell.length_a   1.000
_cell.length_b   1.000
_cell.length_c   1.000
_cell.angle_alpha   90.00
_cell.angle_beta   90.00
_cell.angle_gamma   90.00
#
_symmetry.space_group_name_H-M   'P 1'
#
loop_
_entity.id
_entity.type
_entity.pdbx_description
1 polymer ?
#
loop_
_entity_poly.entity_id
_entity_poly.type
_entity_poly.pdbx_seq_one_letter_code
_entity_poly.pdbx_strand_id
1 'polypeptide(L)'
;MGLWSFKPDGSGGGTWDVAIKSTDSAFDDITRGYISLFAYGGGKGLMLGGASTSQSSTETEDLGETILSLSGMVEFNMTTKSLTNKTVDRPYFHGKIEEGRMHYVPAFGESGIFVVMGGAPEQFKDESESFSFDTVSIYDPESDEWWDQSTSGNTPDARKGFCLAGVSSDNGTYEIFMYGGYPGTTGSGAVPYDQIFILTLPAFHWIQVDYVAAHPRHEHTCNAVGGSQILTLGGFDSSTTDQSGSNYQSMLDSADPFKQGIAIFNMTSLEFEDHYSASALNTSVYKPSELVQYYYLQK
;
A
#
# COMPACT_ATOMS: atom_id res chain seq x y z
N MET A 1 12.26 -19.03 -7.47
CA MET A 1 13.10 -17.93 -6.94
C MET A 1 13.09 -17.97 -5.41
N GLY A 2 14.20 -17.71 -4.71
CA GLY A 2 14.24 -17.75 -3.23
C GLY A 2 13.66 -16.48 -2.59
N LEU A 3 13.71 -16.38 -1.26
CA LEU A 3 13.54 -15.10 -0.56
C LEU A 3 14.88 -14.39 -0.51
N TRP A 4 14.94 -13.18 -1.04
CA TRP A 4 16.15 -12.35 -1.09
C TRP A 4 16.13 -11.32 0.03
N SER A 5 17.31 -10.96 0.50
CA SER A 5 17.53 -9.85 1.44
C SER A 5 18.51 -8.86 0.85
N PHE A 6 18.29 -7.59 1.13
CA PHE A 6 19.20 -6.51 0.78
C PHE A 6 19.62 -5.79 2.05
N LYS A 7 20.93 -5.63 2.23
CA LYS A 7 21.50 -4.84 3.33
C LYS A 7 22.08 -3.55 2.78
N PRO A 8 21.43 -2.39 3.01
CA PRO A 8 21.97 -1.10 2.63
C PRO A 8 23.30 -0.81 3.35
N ASP A 9 24.22 -0.13 2.66
CA ASP A 9 25.51 0.27 3.23
C ASP A 9 25.53 1.73 3.75
N GLY A 10 24.42 2.46 3.59
CA GLY A 10 24.28 3.86 4.00
C GLY A 10 24.91 4.87 3.04
N SER A 11 25.47 4.42 1.90
CA SER A 11 26.11 5.26 0.88
C SER A 11 25.41 5.22 -0.48
N GLY A 12 24.14 4.78 -0.50
CA GLY A 12 23.36 4.59 -1.72
C GLY A 12 23.57 3.23 -2.38
N GLY A 13 24.34 2.33 -1.76
CA GLY A 13 24.56 0.95 -2.19
C GLY A 13 24.11 -0.07 -1.16
N GLY A 14 24.54 -1.32 -1.36
CA GLY A 14 24.30 -2.41 -0.43
C GLY A 14 24.64 -3.78 -1.02
N THR A 15 24.40 -4.82 -0.23
CA THR A 15 24.69 -6.21 -0.61
C THR A 15 23.41 -7.04 -0.63
N TRP A 16 23.23 -7.80 -1.72
CA TRP A 16 22.20 -8.83 -1.83
C TRP A 16 22.67 -10.15 -1.23
N ASP A 17 21.77 -10.84 -0.55
CA ASP A 17 21.96 -12.19 -0.03
C ASP A 17 20.65 -12.98 -0.17
N VAL A 18 20.73 -14.30 -0.08
CA VAL A 18 19.59 -15.21 -0.11
C VAL A 18 19.20 -15.53 1.34
N ALA A 19 18.04 -15.01 1.78
CA ALA A 19 17.49 -15.29 3.10
C ALA A 19 16.97 -16.73 3.21
N ILE A 20 16.24 -17.19 2.18
CA ILE A 20 15.75 -18.58 2.06
C ILE A 20 15.94 -19.01 0.60
N LYS A 21 16.58 -20.16 0.37
CA LYS A 21 16.81 -20.67 -0.98
C LYS A 21 15.51 -21.11 -1.64
N SER A 22 15.42 -21.02 -2.96
CA SER A 22 14.22 -21.45 -3.70
C SER A 22 13.89 -22.94 -3.57
N THR A 23 14.87 -23.75 -3.17
CA THR A 23 14.76 -25.21 -2.99
C THR A 23 14.58 -25.58 -1.51
N ASP A 24 14.36 -24.61 -0.64
CA ASP A 24 14.14 -24.84 0.77
C ASP A 24 12.71 -25.34 0.98
N SER A 25 12.53 -26.34 1.85
CA SER A 25 11.22 -26.91 2.17
C SER A 25 10.28 -25.91 2.83
N ALA A 26 10.79 -24.75 3.29
CA ALA A 26 9.95 -23.64 3.76
C ALA A 26 8.94 -23.14 2.71
N PHE A 27 9.14 -23.45 1.42
CA PHE A 27 8.21 -23.11 0.36
C PHE A 27 7.22 -24.22 -0.02
N ASP A 28 7.37 -25.44 0.52
CA ASP A 28 6.54 -26.60 0.12
C ASP A 28 5.05 -26.37 0.40
N ASP A 29 4.73 -25.61 1.46
CA ASP A 29 3.36 -25.27 1.87
C ASP A 29 2.99 -23.80 1.60
N ILE A 30 3.78 -23.09 0.77
CA ILE A 30 3.62 -21.66 0.50
C ILE A 30 3.35 -21.40 -0.98
N THR A 31 2.15 -20.91 -1.28
CA THR A 31 1.82 -20.43 -2.63
C THR A 31 2.41 -19.05 -2.87
N ARG A 32 3.06 -18.87 -4.03
CA ARG A 32 3.61 -17.58 -4.45
C ARG A 32 2.52 -16.70 -5.03
N GLY A 33 2.25 -15.59 -4.36
CA GLY A 33 1.27 -14.62 -4.81
C GLY A 33 1.89 -13.56 -5.71
N TYR A 34 1.23 -13.38 -6.84
CA TYR A 34 1.19 -12.18 -7.64
C TYR A 34 0.22 -11.20 -6.97
N ILE A 35 0.43 -9.88 -7.11
CA ILE A 35 -0.47 -8.79 -6.62
C ILE A 35 -0.94 -8.89 -5.16
N SER A 36 -0.22 -9.65 -4.33
CA SER A 36 -0.46 -9.70 -2.89
C SER A 36 -0.14 -8.36 -2.23
N LEU A 37 -0.77 -8.12 -1.08
CA LEU A 37 -0.44 -6.99 -0.24
C LEU A 37 0.81 -7.32 0.58
N PHE A 38 1.77 -6.40 0.61
CA PHE A 38 3.01 -6.56 1.36
C PHE A 38 3.23 -5.41 2.34
N ALA A 39 3.65 -5.75 3.55
CA ALA A 39 4.10 -4.79 4.56
C ALA A 39 5.12 -5.45 5.47
N TYR A 40 5.93 -4.63 6.14
CA TYR A 40 6.89 -5.13 7.11
C TYR A 40 7.08 -4.12 8.24
N GLY A 41 7.44 -4.63 9.41
CA GLY A 41 7.56 -3.87 10.65
C GLY A 41 7.57 -4.80 11.86
N GLY A 42 8.02 -4.31 13.01
CA GLY A 42 8.03 -5.11 14.24
C GLY A 42 8.83 -6.42 14.15
N GLY A 43 9.83 -6.49 13.27
CA GLY A 43 10.60 -7.73 13.02
C GLY A 43 9.87 -8.79 12.18
N LYS A 44 8.75 -8.42 11.53
CA LYS A 44 7.96 -9.30 10.66
C LYS A 44 7.81 -8.72 9.26
N GLY A 45 7.67 -9.59 8.27
CA GLY A 45 7.20 -9.26 6.93
C GLY A 45 5.93 -10.06 6.63
N LEU A 46 4.91 -9.41 6.10
CA LEU A 46 3.62 -10.03 5.81
C LEU A 46 3.33 -9.94 4.33
N MET A 47 2.76 -11.02 3.80
CA MET A 47 2.20 -11.12 2.47
C MET A 47 0.76 -11.63 2.60
N LEU A 48 -0.21 -10.85 2.15
CA LEU A 48 -1.64 -11.13 2.34
C LEU A 48 -2.34 -11.25 0.99
N GLY A 49 -3.14 -12.31 0.81
CA GLY A 49 -3.93 -12.52 -0.40
C GLY A 49 -3.10 -12.55 -1.69
N GLY A 50 -3.60 -11.86 -2.71
CA GLY A 50 -3.07 -11.87 -4.08
C GLY A 50 -3.68 -12.97 -4.93
N ALA A 51 -3.02 -13.30 -6.02
CA ALA A 51 -3.42 -14.36 -6.93
C ALA A 51 -2.23 -15.23 -7.34
N SER A 52 -2.48 -16.42 -7.85
CA SER A 52 -1.50 -17.26 -8.51
C SER A 52 -1.81 -17.37 -10.00
N THR A 53 -0.79 -17.27 -10.82
CA THR A 53 -0.88 -17.41 -12.28
C THR A 53 0.05 -18.53 -12.76
N SER A 54 0.00 -18.83 -14.06
CA SER A 54 0.98 -19.74 -14.70
C SER A 54 2.43 -19.28 -14.59
N GLN A 55 2.67 -18.02 -14.20
CA GLN A 55 4.00 -17.44 -14.03
C GLN A 55 4.45 -17.38 -12.55
N SER A 56 3.57 -17.73 -11.60
CA SER A 56 3.88 -17.65 -10.17
C SER A 56 4.91 -18.72 -9.72
N SER A 57 4.81 -19.94 -10.25
CA SER A 57 5.68 -21.07 -9.89
C SER A 57 5.65 -22.17 -10.95
N THR A 58 6.60 -23.12 -10.87
CA THR A 58 6.61 -24.31 -11.73
C THR A 58 5.41 -25.23 -11.50
N GLU A 59 4.83 -25.21 -10.29
CA GLU A 59 3.65 -26.03 -9.93
C GLU A 59 2.35 -25.45 -10.48
N THR A 60 2.38 -24.19 -10.92
CA THR A 60 1.20 -23.48 -11.40
C THR A 60 1.21 -23.25 -12.90
N GLU A 61 2.21 -23.76 -13.63
CA GLU A 61 2.34 -23.62 -15.10
C GLU A 61 1.08 -24.09 -15.85
N ASP A 62 0.42 -25.14 -15.36
CA ASP A 62 -0.80 -25.71 -15.95
C ASP A 62 -2.04 -24.82 -15.82
N LEU A 63 -1.97 -23.69 -15.08
CA LEU A 63 -3.09 -22.74 -14.98
C LEU A 63 -3.41 -22.06 -16.32
N GLY A 64 -2.46 -22.02 -17.27
CA GLY A 64 -2.64 -21.31 -18.53
C GLY A 64 -2.97 -19.83 -18.32
N GLU A 65 -4.13 -19.39 -18.80
CA GLU A 65 -4.66 -18.02 -18.60
C GLU A 65 -5.48 -17.86 -17.31
N THR A 66 -5.67 -18.93 -16.53
CA THR A 66 -6.44 -18.90 -15.29
C THR A 66 -5.68 -18.15 -14.21
N ILE A 67 -6.37 -17.25 -13.52
CA ILE A 67 -5.88 -16.52 -12.36
C ILE A 67 -6.61 -17.06 -11.13
N LEU A 68 -5.85 -17.66 -10.22
CA LEU A 68 -6.38 -18.28 -9.01
C LEU A 68 -6.16 -17.34 -7.82
N SER A 69 -7.22 -16.68 -7.36
CA SER A 69 -7.13 -15.85 -6.15
C SER A 69 -6.70 -16.67 -4.95
N LEU A 70 -5.74 -16.11 -4.21
CA LEU A 70 -5.22 -16.65 -2.97
C LEU A 70 -6.04 -16.14 -1.80
N SER A 71 -6.05 -16.94 -0.73
CA SER A 71 -6.61 -16.55 0.56
C SER A 71 -5.63 -16.91 1.65
N GLY A 72 -5.63 -16.12 2.72
CA GLY A 72 -4.70 -16.29 3.83
C GLY A 72 -3.53 -15.32 3.76
N MET A 73 -2.55 -15.56 4.63
CA MET A 73 -1.40 -14.71 4.82
C MET A 73 -0.14 -15.55 5.04
N VAL A 74 0.99 -15.08 4.55
CA VAL A 74 2.31 -15.62 4.86
C VAL A 74 3.04 -14.61 5.72
N GLU A 75 3.49 -15.06 6.90
CA GLU A 75 4.33 -14.28 7.80
C GLU A 75 5.79 -14.74 7.70
N PHE A 76 6.70 -13.80 7.52
CA PHE A 76 8.14 -13.99 7.59
C PHE A 76 8.69 -13.39 8.87
N ASN A 77 9.31 -14.21 9.71
CA ASN A 77 10.02 -13.75 10.89
C ASN A 77 11.44 -13.33 10.51
N MET A 78 11.76 -12.04 10.66
CA MET A 78 13.04 -11.46 10.25
C MET A 78 14.23 -11.97 11.09
N THR A 79 13.98 -12.43 12.33
CA THR A 79 15.01 -12.91 13.25
C THR A 79 15.36 -14.37 12.97
N THR A 80 14.37 -15.25 12.95
CA THR A 80 14.56 -16.69 12.72
C THR A 80 14.68 -17.04 11.25
N LYS A 81 14.34 -16.12 10.35
CA LYS A 81 14.28 -16.31 8.89
C LYS A 81 13.37 -17.48 8.49
N SER A 82 12.21 -17.57 9.14
CA SER A 82 11.22 -18.63 8.88
C SER A 82 9.93 -18.06 8.30
N LEU A 83 9.28 -18.84 7.43
CA LEU A 83 7.96 -18.57 6.90
C LEU A 83 6.90 -19.31 7.72
N THR A 84 5.70 -18.73 7.82
CA THR A 84 4.54 -19.35 8.46
C THR A 84 3.31 -19.04 7.62
N ASN A 85 2.62 -20.08 7.17
CA ASN A 85 1.34 -19.94 6.49
C ASN A 85 0.24 -19.76 7.54
N LYS A 86 -0.62 -18.76 7.36
CA LYS A 86 -1.70 -18.39 8.27
C LYS A 86 -3.03 -18.35 7.52
N THR A 87 -3.99 -19.10 8.02
CA THR A 87 -5.40 -18.97 7.61
C THR A 87 -5.95 -17.64 8.13
N VAL A 88 -6.74 -16.95 7.30
CA VAL A 88 -7.32 -15.65 7.61
C VAL A 88 -8.84 -15.79 7.48
N ASP A 89 -9.50 -16.26 8.54
CA ASP A 89 -10.96 -16.46 8.58
C ASP A 89 -11.73 -15.16 8.85
N ARG A 90 -11.02 -14.12 9.28
CA ARG A 90 -11.45 -12.73 9.44
C ARG A 90 -10.25 -11.87 9.05
N PRO A 91 -10.43 -10.63 8.60
CA PRO A 91 -11.62 -9.76 8.61
C PRO A 91 -12.60 -10.07 7.46
N TYR A 92 -13.55 -9.18 7.16
CA TYR A 92 -14.60 -9.36 6.14
C TYR A 92 -14.13 -9.90 4.77
N PHE A 93 -12.86 -9.70 4.39
CA PHE A 93 -12.30 -10.21 3.14
C PHE A 93 -11.78 -11.66 3.21
N HIS A 94 -11.76 -12.30 4.39
CA HIS A 94 -11.38 -13.71 4.58
C HIS A 94 -10.03 -14.09 3.92
N GLY A 95 -9.06 -13.18 4.01
CA GLY A 95 -7.74 -13.30 3.38
C GLY A 95 -7.72 -13.17 1.86
N LYS A 96 -8.88 -13.04 1.19
CA LYS A 96 -9.00 -12.89 -0.26
C LYS A 96 -9.04 -11.42 -0.65
N ILE A 97 -7.88 -10.87 -0.98
CA ILE A 97 -7.70 -9.46 -1.32
C ILE A 97 -6.54 -9.30 -2.31
N GLU A 98 -6.74 -8.47 -3.33
CA GLU A 98 -5.81 -8.18 -4.41
C GLU A 98 -5.72 -6.67 -4.60
N GLU A 99 -4.52 -6.15 -4.92
CA GLU A 99 -4.25 -4.74 -5.27
C GLU A 99 -4.71 -3.66 -4.25
N GLY A 100 -5.11 -4.05 -3.04
CA GLY A 100 -5.26 -3.17 -1.89
C GLY A 100 -3.90 -2.75 -1.31
N ARG A 101 -3.89 -2.21 -0.10
CA ARG A 101 -2.64 -1.89 0.61
C ARG A 101 -2.71 -2.35 2.06
N MET A 102 -1.57 -2.86 2.53
CA MET A 102 -1.30 -3.16 3.94
C MET A 102 -0.20 -2.20 4.39
N HIS A 103 -0.44 -1.49 5.50
CA HIS A 103 0.46 -0.46 6.01
C HIS A 103 0.85 -0.77 7.46
N TYR A 104 2.16 -0.75 7.75
CA TYR A 104 2.64 -0.94 9.11
C TYR A 104 2.58 0.36 9.92
N VAL A 105 1.95 0.31 11.08
CA VAL A 105 1.82 1.42 12.02
C VAL A 105 2.57 1.08 13.31
N PRO A 106 3.75 1.65 13.55
CA PRO A 106 4.55 1.38 14.75
C PRO A 106 3.99 2.01 16.03
N ALA A 107 3.05 2.95 15.92
CA ALA A 107 2.60 3.78 17.04
C ALA A 107 1.65 3.07 18.02
N PHE A 108 1.08 1.92 17.64
CA PHE A 108 0.05 1.22 18.42
C PHE A 108 0.38 -0.27 18.53
N GLY A 109 0.11 -0.89 19.68
CA GLY A 109 0.51 -2.27 19.99
C GLY A 109 1.99 -2.38 20.38
N GLU A 110 2.37 -3.47 21.05
CA GLU A 110 3.77 -3.66 21.50
C GLU A 110 4.74 -3.87 20.34
N SER A 111 4.27 -4.55 19.28
CA SER A 111 5.02 -4.86 18.06
C SER A 111 4.64 -3.96 16.87
N GLY A 112 3.79 -2.95 17.08
CA GLY A 112 3.09 -2.25 15.99
C GLY A 112 1.89 -3.05 15.47
N ILE A 113 1.02 -2.39 14.70
CA ILE A 113 -0.12 -3.03 14.01
C ILE A 113 0.01 -2.91 12.49
N PHE A 114 -0.75 -3.71 11.76
CA PHE A 114 -0.90 -3.58 10.32
C PHE A 114 -2.33 -3.16 9.99
N VAL A 115 -2.48 -2.13 9.16
CA VAL A 115 -3.78 -1.63 8.70
C VAL A 115 -3.94 -1.99 7.22
N VAL A 116 -5.02 -2.67 6.89
CA VAL A 116 -5.36 -3.15 5.54
C VAL A 116 -6.60 -2.42 5.04
N MET A 117 -6.56 -1.96 3.80
CA MET A 117 -7.66 -1.22 3.18
C MET A 117 -7.66 -1.32 1.65
N GLY A 118 -8.83 -1.05 1.05
CA GLY A 118 -9.06 -0.99 -0.39
C GLY A 118 -8.80 -2.31 -1.12
N GLY A 119 -8.61 -2.24 -2.43
CA GLY A 119 -8.44 -3.43 -3.28
C GLY A 119 -9.76 -4.14 -3.58
N ALA A 120 -9.67 -5.35 -4.11
CA ALA A 120 -10.81 -6.16 -4.52
C ALA A 120 -10.58 -7.64 -4.17
N PRO A 121 -11.63 -8.49 -4.12
CA PRO A 121 -11.44 -9.93 -3.93
C PRO A 121 -10.76 -10.58 -5.14
N GLU A 122 -10.93 -10.02 -6.35
CA GLU A 122 -10.33 -10.50 -7.60
C GLU A 122 -10.05 -9.31 -8.54
N GLN A 123 -8.83 -9.19 -9.07
CA GLN A 123 -8.33 -8.06 -9.85
C GLN A 123 -9.10 -7.79 -11.15
N PHE A 124 -9.57 -8.83 -11.82
CA PHE A 124 -10.14 -8.76 -13.18
C PHE A 124 -11.66 -8.97 -13.23
N LYS A 125 -12.33 -8.90 -12.08
CA LYS A 125 -13.79 -8.95 -11.98
C LYS A 125 -14.40 -7.55 -11.93
N ASP A 126 -15.69 -7.49 -11.64
CA ASP A 126 -16.45 -6.26 -11.53
C ASP A 126 -15.87 -5.38 -10.42
N GLU A 127 -15.44 -4.17 -10.77
CA GLU A 127 -14.91 -3.17 -9.84
C GLU A 127 -15.92 -2.77 -8.76
N SER A 128 -17.21 -3.01 -8.99
CA SER A 128 -18.25 -2.87 -7.97
C SER A 128 -18.04 -3.80 -6.76
N GLU A 129 -17.19 -4.82 -6.90
CA GLU A 129 -16.75 -5.71 -5.82
C GLU A 129 -15.54 -5.17 -5.04
N SER A 130 -14.99 -4.01 -5.41
CA SER A 130 -13.90 -3.38 -4.65
C SER A 130 -14.33 -3.06 -3.22
N PHE A 131 -13.41 -3.26 -2.28
CA PHE A 131 -13.68 -3.08 -0.87
C PHE A 131 -13.82 -1.59 -0.51
N SER A 132 -14.91 -1.27 0.18
CA SER A 132 -15.18 0.08 0.68
C SER A 132 -14.15 0.52 1.72
N PHE A 133 -13.81 1.81 1.72
CA PHE A 133 -13.00 2.44 2.77
C PHE A 133 -13.79 2.82 4.02
N ASP A 134 -15.10 2.53 4.07
CA ASP A 134 -15.94 2.66 5.28
C ASP A 134 -15.48 1.72 6.41
N THR A 135 -14.69 0.71 6.08
CA THR A 135 -14.05 -0.20 7.03
C THR A 135 -12.58 -0.33 6.66
N VAL A 136 -11.71 -0.28 7.66
CA VAL A 136 -10.32 -0.73 7.56
C VAL A 136 -10.14 -1.93 8.48
N SER A 137 -9.29 -2.87 8.09
CA SER A 137 -9.00 -4.03 8.91
C SER A 137 -7.65 -3.88 9.58
N ILE A 138 -7.56 -4.28 10.85
CA ILE A 138 -6.37 -4.15 11.67
C ILE A 138 -5.91 -5.55 12.04
N TYR A 139 -4.61 -5.81 11.88
CA TYR A 139 -3.94 -7.01 12.35
C TYR A 139 -2.92 -6.66 13.43
N ASP A 140 -3.05 -7.30 14.58
CA ASP A 140 -2.05 -7.25 15.65
C ASP A 140 -1.18 -8.52 15.57
N PRO A 141 0.11 -8.39 15.22
CA PRO A 141 1.02 -9.52 15.09
C PRO A 141 1.41 -10.16 16.44
N GLU A 142 1.14 -9.51 17.57
CA GLU A 142 1.45 -10.01 18.92
C GLU A 142 0.35 -10.97 19.40
N SER A 143 -0.91 -10.56 19.29
CA SER A 143 -2.06 -11.40 19.66
C SER A 143 -2.48 -12.36 18.54
N ASP A 144 -2.01 -12.14 17.31
CA ASP A 144 -2.44 -12.86 16.10
C ASP A 144 -3.94 -12.70 15.81
N GLU A 145 -4.48 -11.51 16.07
CA GLU A 145 -5.90 -11.20 15.93
C GLU A 145 -6.18 -10.14 14.86
N TRP A 146 -7.37 -10.24 14.28
CA TRP A 146 -7.90 -9.30 13.29
C TRP A 146 -9.14 -8.58 13.81
N TRP A 147 -9.25 -7.29 13.49
CA TRP A 147 -10.44 -6.48 13.76
C TRP A 147 -10.87 -5.68 12.55
N ASP A 148 -12.18 -5.53 12.39
CA ASP A 148 -12.77 -4.59 11.46
C ASP A 148 -13.15 -3.31 12.19
N GLN A 149 -12.62 -2.19 11.70
CA GLN A 149 -12.80 -0.88 12.27
C GLN A 149 -13.51 0.02 11.28
N SER A 150 -14.71 0.47 11.63
CA SER A 150 -15.44 1.45 10.83
C SER A 150 -14.70 2.78 10.80
N THR A 151 -14.70 3.42 9.64
CA THR A 151 -14.17 4.76 9.42
C THR A 151 -15.30 5.78 9.33
N SER A 152 -14.94 7.06 9.28
CA SER A 152 -15.88 8.17 9.12
C SER A 152 -15.25 9.32 8.33
N GLY A 153 -16.02 10.33 7.98
CA GLY A 153 -15.51 11.55 7.33
C GLY A 153 -15.66 11.52 5.83
N ASN A 154 -14.66 12.06 5.12
CA ASN A 154 -14.63 12.08 3.67
C ASN A 154 -14.08 10.75 3.14
N THR A 155 -14.87 9.68 3.28
CA THR A 155 -14.48 8.34 2.83
C THR A 155 -14.14 8.35 1.33
N PRO A 156 -12.95 7.86 0.92
CA PRO A 156 -12.62 7.73 -0.49
C PRO A 156 -13.50 6.71 -1.21
N ASP A 157 -13.76 6.93 -2.50
CA ASP A 157 -14.34 5.89 -3.36
C ASP A 157 -13.44 4.64 -3.41
N ALA A 158 -14.06 3.46 -3.44
CA ALA A 158 -13.37 2.17 -3.54
C ALA A 158 -12.43 2.14 -4.76
N ARG A 159 -11.19 1.71 -4.54
CA ARG A 159 -10.13 1.73 -5.55
C ARG A 159 -9.05 0.71 -5.24
N LYS A 160 -8.26 0.38 -6.25
CA LYS A 160 -7.08 -0.48 -6.16
C LYS A 160 -5.83 0.25 -6.63
N GLY A 161 -4.64 -0.30 -6.38
CA GLY A 161 -3.39 0.23 -6.91
C GLY A 161 -2.98 1.63 -6.42
N PHE A 162 -3.61 2.16 -5.37
CA PHE A 162 -3.24 3.41 -4.74
C PHE A 162 -1.95 3.25 -3.91
N CYS A 163 -1.28 4.31 -3.51
CA CYS A 163 -0.16 4.20 -2.57
C CYS A 163 -0.57 4.62 -1.15
N LEU A 164 0.17 4.17 -0.14
CA LEU A 164 0.07 4.66 1.23
C LEU A 164 1.44 5.14 1.73
N ALA A 165 1.46 6.20 2.52
CA ALA A 165 2.61 6.59 3.34
C ALA A 165 2.10 7.04 4.72
N GLY A 166 2.78 6.64 5.78
CA GLY A 166 2.34 6.93 7.14
C GLY A 166 3.42 7.61 7.97
N VAL A 167 2.99 8.43 8.93
CA VAL A 167 3.88 9.19 9.79
C VAL A 167 3.27 9.38 11.19
N SER A 168 4.10 9.28 12.22
CA SER A 168 3.70 9.59 13.60
C SER A 168 3.82 11.08 13.86
N SER A 169 2.82 11.67 14.50
CA SER A 169 2.83 13.08 14.90
C SER A 169 3.47 13.32 16.28
N ASP A 170 3.55 14.58 16.68
CA ASP A 170 4.04 15.04 17.98
C ASP A 170 3.03 14.90 19.13
N ASN A 171 1.77 14.62 18.82
CA ASN A 171 0.68 14.56 19.80
C ASN A 171 0.15 13.13 20.02
N GLY A 172 0.87 12.11 19.54
CA GLY A 172 0.52 10.70 19.71
C GLY A 172 -0.51 10.19 18.69
N THR A 173 -0.78 10.95 17.64
CA THR A 173 -1.56 10.48 16.48
C THR A 173 -0.64 9.85 15.43
N TYR A 174 -1.27 9.14 14.50
CA TYR A 174 -0.60 8.62 13.33
C TYR A 174 -1.48 8.87 12.11
N GLU A 175 -0.89 9.41 11.05
CA GLU A 175 -1.60 9.80 9.84
C GLU A 175 -1.13 8.92 8.70
N ILE A 176 -2.09 8.27 8.03
CA ILE A 176 -1.86 7.47 6.82
C ILE A 176 -2.39 8.27 5.63
N PHE A 177 -1.48 8.72 4.78
CA PHE A 177 -1.79 9.40 3.53
C PHE A 177 -2.02 8.38 2.43
N MET A 178 -3.13 8.53 1.70
CA MET A 178 -3.48 7.77 0.52
C MET A 178 -3.42 8.67 -0.70
N TYR A 179 -2.75 8.23 -1.77
CA TYR A 179 -2.70 8.97 -3.03
C TYR A 179 -2.96 8.05 -4.23
N GLY A 180 -3.75 8.57 -5.17
CA GLY A 180 -4.03 7.94 -6.44
C GLY A 180 -4.92 6.70 -6.33
N GLY A 181 -4.76 5.81 -7.31
CA GLY A 181 -5.48 4.56 -7.44
C GLY A 181 -6.21 4.43 -8.76
N TYR A 182 -6.74 3.24 -9.00
CA TYR A 182 -7.40 2.86 -10.23
C TYR A 182 -8.85 2.45 -9.95
N PRO A 183 -9.82 3.03 -10.67
CA PRO A 183 -11.23 2.67 -10.55
C PRO A 183 -11.69 1.63 -11.58
N GLY A 184 -10.75 0.95 -12.25
CA GLY A 184 -11.05 0.07 -13.37
C GLY A 184 -11.33 0.78 -14.70
N THR A 185 -11.25 2.10 -14.74
CA THR A 185 -11.40 2.90 -15.97
C THR A 185 -10.27 3.90 -16.12
N THR A 186 -9.99 4.27 -17.37
CA THR A 186 -8.97 5.26 -17.76
C THR A 186 -9.60 6.55 -18.28
N GLY A 187 -8.78 7.57 -18.56
CA GLY A 187 -9.22 8.84 -19.09
C GLY A 187 -9.98 9.67 -18.05
N SER A 188 -11.09 10.29 -18.44
CA SER A 188 -11.86 11.17 -17.56
C SER A 188 -12.43 10.46 -16.32
N GLY A 189 -12.69 9.15 -16.40
CA GLY A 189 -13.16 8.34 -15.27
C GLY A 189 -12.09 8.14 -14.19
N ALA A 190 -10.80 8.19 -14.57
CA ALA A 190 -9.68 8.03 -13.64
C ALA A 190 -9.34 9.33 -12.90
N VAL A 191 -9.63 10.50 -13.48
CA VAL A 191 -9.21 11.80 -12.92
C VAL A 191 -9.62 11.98 -11.45
N PRO A 192 -10.87 11.67 -11.01
CA PRO A 192 -11.24 11.79 -9.60
C PRO A 192 -10.42 10.92 -8.65
N TYR A 193 -9.71 9.91 -9.15
CA TYR A 193 -8.88 9.01 -8.35
C TYR A 193 -7.46 9.53 -8.12
N ASP A 194 -7.06 10.66 -8.72
CA ASP A 194 -5.84 11.41 -8.39
C ASP A 194 -5.93 12.17 -7.04
N GLN A 195 -7.00 12.01 -6.28
CA GLN A 195 -7.18 12.69 -4.99
C GLN A 195 -6.22 12.16 -3.91
N ILE A 196 -5.95 13.01 -2.91
CA ILE A 196 -5.18 12.67 -1.72
C ILE A 196 -6.12 12.66 -0.51
N PHE A 197 -5.99 11.63 0.31
CA PHE A 197 -6.75 11.47 1.55
C PHE A 197 -5.83 11.20 2.73
N ILE A 198 -6.28 11.51 3.93
CA ILE A 198 -5.58 11.26 5.20
C ILE A 198 -6.52 10.44 6.10
N LEU A 199 -6.11 9.23 6.47
CA LEU A 199 -6.73 8.50 7.56
C LEU A 199 -6.01 8.85 8.86
N THR A 200 -6.75 9.42 9.80
CA THR A 200 -6.23 9.80 11.12
C THR A 200 -6.43 8.67 12.13
N LEU A 201 -5.37 8.31 12.86
CA LEU A 201 -5.41 7.31 13.94
C LEU A 201 -5.12 7.99 15.29
N PRO A 202 -5.83 7.60 16.37
CA PRO A 202 -6.75 6.47 16.48
C PRO A 202 -8.21 6.81 16.13
N ALA A 203 -8.48 7.94 15.47
CA ALA A 203 -9.85 8.41 15.22
C ALA A 203 -10.58 7.63 14.12
N PHE A 204 -9.84 6.95 13.23
CA PHE A 204 -10.34 6.31 12.02
C PHE A 204 -11.22 7.26 11.19
N HIS A 205 -10.74 8.49 11.01
CA HIS A 205 -11.43 9.54 10.27
C HIS A 205 -10.66 9.93 9.02
N TRP A 206 -11.33 9.85 7.88
CA TRP A 206 -10.85 10.28 6.59
C TRP A 206 -11.03 11.78 6.39
N ILE A 207 -9.96 12.45 6.00
CA ILE A 207 -9.95 13.85 5.58
C ILE A 207 -9.50 13.88 4.12
N GLN A 208 -10.31 14.47 3.25
CA GLN A 208 -9.90 14.73 1.86
C GLN A 208 -9.04 15.99 1.82
N VAL A 209 -7.88 15.91 1.16
CA VAL A 209 -7.02 17.07 0.91
C VAL A 209 -7.61 17.88 -0.25
N ASP A 210 -7.61 19.21 -0.11
CA ASP A 210 -7.98 20.13 -1.18
C ASP A 210 -6.86 20.22 -2.22
N TYR A 211 -6.83 19.22 -3.10
CA TYR A 211 -5.89 19.09 -4.21
C TYR A 211 -6.67 18.97 -5.52
N VAL A 212 -6.26 19.74 -6.52
CA VAL A 212 -6.86 19.69 -7.86
C VAL A 212 -6.32 18.49 -8.61
N ALA A 213 -7.11 17.42 -8.61
CA ALA A 213 -6.86 16.21 -9.39
C ALA A 213 -6.67 16.50 -10.89
N ALA A 214 -5.52 16.10 -11.44
CA ALA A 214 -5.13 16.35 -12.83
C ALA A 214 -4.26 15.25 -13.45
N HIS A 215 -3.62 14.42 -12.62
CA HIS A 215 -2.57 13.46 -13.02
C HIS A 215 -2.86 12.06 -12.48
N PRO A 216 -4.01 11.44 -12.85
CA PRO A 216 -4.44 10.18 -12.27
C PRO A 216 -3.41 9.08 -12.49
N ARG A 217 -3.08 8.37 -11.41
CA ARG A 217 -2.06 7.33 -11.43
C ARG A 217 -2.33 6.19 -10.46
N HIS A 218 -1.81 5.02 -10.80
CA HIS A 218 -1.89 3.81 -9.98
C HIS A 218 -0.60 2.98 -10.10
N GLU A 219 -0.46 1.97 -9.24
CA GLU A 219 0.74 1.14 -9.06
C GLU A 219 2.05 1.91 -8.84
N HIS A 220 1.93 3.11 -8.26
CA HIS A 220 3.06 3.88 -7.77
C HIS A 220 3.30 3.57 -6.28
N THR A 221 4.46 3.99 -5.78
CA THR A 221 4.80 3.86 -4.36
C THR A 221 4.88 5.23 -3.70
N CYS A 222 4.56 5.27 -2.40
CA CYS A 222 4.68 6.46 -1.57
C CYS A 222 5.51 6.12 -0.34
N ASN A 223 6.46 6.99 -0.03
CA ASN A 223 7.44 6.75 1.01
C ASN A 223 7.54 8.00 1.87
N ALA A 224 7.20 7.89 3.16
CA ALA A 224 7.44 8.99 4.09
C ALA A 224 8.96 9.23 4.19
N VAL A 225 9.40 10.45 3.88
CA VAL A 225 10.81 10.86 3.84
C VAL A 225 10.98 12.21 4.52
N GLY A 226 12.18 12.46 5.05
CA GLY A 226 12.52 13.77 5.60
C GLY A 226 11.48 14.31 6.58
N GLY A 227 10.94 13.45 7.46
CA GLY A 227 10.05 13.81 8.59
C GLY A 227 8.67 14.39 8.28
N SER A 228 8.48 15.08 7.16
CA SER A 228 7.25 15.79 6.81
C SER A 228 6.94 15.77 5.31
N GLN A 229 7.61 14.92 4.53
CA GLN A 229 7.38 14.78 3.10
C GLN A 229 7.05 13.33 2.71
N ILE A 230 6.37 13.17 1.58
CA ILE A 230 6.13 11.90 0.90
C ILE A 230 6.85 11.95 -0.43
N LEU A 231 7.68 10.96 -0.69
CA LEU A 231 8.30 10.69 -1.98
C LEU A 231 7.42 9.70 -2.74
N THR A 232 6.79 10.19 -3.81
CA THR A 232 6.02 9.40 -4.76
C THR A 232 6.91 8.95 -5.91
N LEU A 233 6.88 7.67 -6.26
CA LEU A 233 7.72 7.08 -7.30
C LEU A 233 6.92 6.19 -8.26
N GLY A 234 7.07 6.46 -9.56
CA GLY A 234 6.63 5.63 -10.67
C GLY A 234 5.12 5.51 -10.82
N GLY A 235 4.68 4.33 -11.25
CA GLY A 235 3.30 3.99 -11.56
C GLY A 235 2.92 4.18 -13.03
N PHE A 236 1.63 4.02 -13.31
CA PHE A 236 1.04 4.20 -14.62
C PHE A 236 0.16 5.46 -14.64
N ASP A 237 0.27 6.23 -15.72
CA ASP A 237 -0.61 7.35 -15.99
C ASP A 237 -1.96 6.85 -16.54
N SER A 238 -3.01 6.96 -15.74
CA SER A 238 -4.36 6.53 -16.08
C SER A 238 -5.11 7.52 -16.97
N SER A 239 -4.49 8.60 -17.43
CA SER A 239 -5.14 9.63 -18.26
C SER A 239 -5.38 9.21 -19.71
N THR A 240 -4.81 8.08 -20.16
CA THR A 240 -5.00 7.56 -21.52
C THR A 240 -6.48 7.39 -21.85
N THR A 241 -6.89 7.85 -23.04
CA THR A 241 -8.25 7.64 -23.56
C THR A 241 -8.37 6.36 -24.38
N ASP A 242 -7.28 5.59 -24.51
CA ASP A 242 -7.30 4.30 -25.19
C ASP A 242 -8.04 3.27 -24.33
N GLN A 243 -9.18 2.81 -24.84
CA GLN A 243 -10.06 1.83 -24.21
C GLN A 243 -9.84 0.42 -24.77
N SER A 244 -8.80 0.20 -25.59
CA SER A 244 -8.46 -1.13 -26.07
C SER A 244 -7.97 -2.01 -24.92
N GLY A 245 -8.16 -3.34 -25.02
CA GLY A 245 -7.67 -4.31 -24.04
C GLY A 245 -6.13 -4.39 -23.92
N SER A 246 -5.39 -3.50 -24.59
CA SER A 246 -3.95 -3.25 -24.47
C SER A 246 -3.62 -1.99 -23.64
N ASN A 247 -4.56 -1.51 -22.82
CA ASN A 247 -4.47 -0.26 -22.05
C ASN A 247 -3.14 -0.01 -21.32
N TYR A 248 -2.50 -1.04 -20.74
CA TYR A 248 -1.20 -0.86 -20.08
C TYR A 248 -0.06 -0.43 -21.01
N GLN A 249 -0.08 -0.87 -22.28
CA GLN A 249 0.95 -0.45 -23.24
C GLN A 249 0.80 1.03 -23.57
N SER A 250 -0.42 1.50 -23.79
CA SER A 250 -0.66 2.91 -24.12
C SER A 250 -0.36 3.86 -22.95
N MET A 251 -0.48 3.40 -21.70
CA MET A 251 -0.03 4.14 -20.51
C MET A 251 1.50 4.39 -20.50
N LEU A 252 2.28 3.58 -21.23
CA LEU A 252 3.73 3.70 -21.33
C LEU A 252 4.20 4.42 -22.60
N ASP A 253 3.29 4.79 -23.50
CA ASP A 253 3.63 5.43 -24.77
C ASP A 253 3.94 6.93 -24.64
N SER A 254 3.70 7.51 -23.47
CA SER A 254 3.98 8.92 -23.17
C SER A 254 4.91 9.06 -21.95
N ALA A 255 5.57 10.21 -21.86
CA ALA A 255 6.42 10.51 -20.71
C ALA A 255 5.58 10.71 -19.45
N ASP A 256 6.03 10.18 -18.32
CA ASP A 256 5.39 10.42 -17.02
C ASP A 256 5.29 11.94 -16.75
N PRO A 257 4.11 12.45 -16.33
CA PRO A 257 3.93 13.85 -15.97
C PRO A 257 4.89 14.35 -14.87
N PHE A 258 5.32 13.45 -13.98
CA PHE A 258 6.35 13.73 -13.00
C PHE A 258 7.73 13.48 -13.60
N LYS A 259 8.62 14.45 -13.47
CA LYS A 259 9.98 14.35 -13.99
C LYS A 259 10.70 13.16 -13.32
N GLN A 260 11.12 12.19 -14.13
CA GLN A 260 11.71 10.91 -13.67
C GLN A 260 10.74 10.02 -12.87
N GLY A 261 9.44 10.27 -12.96
CA GLY A 261 8.41 9.59 -12.17
C GLY A 261 8.46 9.94 -10.68
N ILE A 262 9.02 11.11 -10.32
CA ILE A 262 9.23 11.53 -8.93
C ILE A 262 8.39 12.76 -8.60
N ALA A 263 7.62 12.69 -7.52
CA ALA A 263 6.99 13.85 -6.91
C ALA A 263 7.22 13.87 -5.39
N ILE A 264 7.25 15.07 -4.82
CA ILE A 264 7.40 15.29 -3.39
C ILE A 264 6.14 15.98 -2.88
N PHE A 265 5.48 15.43 -1.87
CA PHE A 265 4.30 16.02 -1.24
C PHE A 265 4.60 16.38 0.22
N ASN A 266 4.34 17.61 0.63
CA ASN A 266 4.52 18.05 2.00
C ASN A 266 3.27 17.73 2.83
N MET A 267 3.45 16.91 3.87
CA MET A 267 2.35 16.41 4.71
C MET A 267 1.76 17.49 5.65
N THR A 268 2.47 18.60 5.88
CA THR A 268 2.01 19.69 6.74
C THR A 268 1.29 20.77 5.95
N SER A 269 1.88 21.26 4.84
CA SER A 269 1.21 22.25 3.97
C SER A 269 0.15 21.64 3.07
N LEU A 270 0.21 20.32 2.86
CA LEU A 270 -0.65 19.56 1.94
C LEU A 270 -0.51 19.97 0.48
N GLU A 271 0.73 20.28 0.06
CA GLU A 271 1.05 20.71 -1.29
C GLU A 271 2.20 19.88 -1.87
N PHE A 272 2.20 19.70 -3.20
CA PHE A 272 3.37 19.18 -3.90
C PHE A 272 4.48 20.24 -3.92
N GLU A 273 5.72 19.80 -3.70
CA GLU A 273 6.92 20.63 -3.67
C GLU A 273 7.92 20.20 -4.75
N ASP A 274 8.71 21.16 -5.24
CA ASP A 274 9.71 20.91 -6.28
C ASP A 274 11.02 20.29 -5.74
N HIS A 275 11.16 20.10 -4.43
CA HIS A 275 12.40 19.63 -3.82
C HIS A 275 12.19 18.83 -2.54
N TYR A 276 13.13 17.92 -2.28
CA TYR A 276 13.25 17.20 -1.02
C TYR A 276 13.99 18.04 0.03
N SER A 277 13.50 18.03 1.27
CA SER A 277 14.05 18.77 2.41
C SER A 277 14.69 17.82 3.42
N ALA A 278 16.02 17.71 3.36
CA ALA A 278 16.78 16.86 4.28
C ALA A 278 16.89 17.42 5.71
N SER A 279 16.69 18.73 5.93
CA SER A 279 16.85 19.39 7.25
C SER A 279 15.88 18.90 8.32
N ALA A 280 14.84 18.19 7.91
CA ALA A 280 13.91 17.49 8.78
C ALA A 280 14.48 16.21 9.43
N LEU A 281 15.55 15.63 8.87
CA LEU A 281 16.10 14.33 9.29
C LEU A 281 16.66 14.29 10.73
N ASN A 282 16.99 15.45 11.32
CA ASN A 282 17.65 15.49 12.63
C ASN A 282 16.72 15.82 13.81
N THR A 283 15.51 16.36 13.58
CA THR A 283 14.62 16.82 14.66
C THR A 283 13.15 16.98 14.32
N SER A 284 12.70 16.86 13.05
CA SER A 284 11.30 17.18 12.76
C SER A 284 10.40 15.98 13.07
N VAL A 285 9.79 16.02 14.25
CA VAL A 285 8.55 15.31 14.46
C VAL A 285 7.54 15.90 13.47
N TYR A 286 6.82 15.05 12.76
CA TYR A 286 5.77 15.50 11.85
C TYR A 286 4.77 16.37 12.62
N LYS A 287 4.55 17.57 12.09
CA LYS A 287 3.50 18.45 12.58
C LYS A 287 2.27 18.25 11.71
N PRO A 288 1.14 17.79 12.27
CA PRO A 288 -0.08 17.61 11.50
C PRO A 288 -0.49 18.90 10.78
N SER A 289 -1.10 18.76 9.60
CA SER A 289 -1.67 19.90 8.87
C SER A 289 -2.74 20.61 9.69
N GLU A 290 -3.06 21.85 9.33
CA GLU A 290 -4.14 22.60 10.01
C GLU A 290 -5.49 21.86 9.90
N LEU A 291 -5.74 21.14 8.81
CA LEU A 291 -6.94 20.31 8.63
C LEU A 291 -7.02 19.19 9.68
N VAL A 292 -5.92 18.47 9.90
CA VAL A 292 -5.86 17.39 10.89
C VAL A 292 -5.96 17.97 12.31
N GLN A 293 -5.22 19.03 12.61
CA GLN A 293 -5.28 19.70 13.92
C GLN A 293 -6.70 20.19 14.22
N TYR A 294 -7.36 20.83 13.25
CA TYR A 294 -8.73 21.32 13.41
C TYR A 294 -9.70 20.20 13.75
N TYR A 295 -9.60 19.04 13.09
CA TYR A 295 -10.44 17.88 13.40
C TYR A 295 -10.30 17.46 14.87
N TYR A 296 -9.06 17.28 15.35
CA TYR A 296 -8.81 16.83 16.73
C TYR A 296 -9.21 17.88 17.79
N LEU A 297 -9.18 19.18 17.46
CA LEU A 297 -9.63 20.25 18.37
C LEU A 297 -11.15 20.31 18.57
N GLN A 298 -11.94 19.70 17.68
CA GLN A 298 -13.41 19.68 17.76
C GLN A 298 -13.96 18.47 18.54
N LYS A 299 -13.11 17.61 19.09
CA LYS A 299 -13.48 16.37 19.79
C LYS A 299 -13.08 16.43 21.26
#